data_AF-A0A0V8JN85-F1
#
_entry.id   AF-A0A0V8JN85-F1
#
_cell.length_a   1.000
_cell.length_b   1.000
_cell.length_c   1.000
_cell.angle_alpha   90.00
_cell.angle_beta   90.00
_cell.angle_gamma   90.00
#
_symmetry.space_group_name_H-M   'P 1'
#
loop_
_entity.id
_entity.type
_entity.pdbx_description
1 polymer ?
#
loop_
_entity_poly.entity_id
_entity_poly.type
_entity_poly.pdbx_seq_one_letter_code
_entity_poly.pdbx_strand_id
1 'polypeptide(L)' 'MRMMEEDKDCKDVVTQLSAVRSAVDRTIAQIVALNLEQCIVERQQAGEETAKVVEEAIALLVKSR' A
#
# COMPACT_ATOMS: atom_id res chain seq x y z
N MET A 1 -0.69 -24.72 3.59
CA MET A 1 -0.49 -23.96 4.85
C MET A 1 0.64 -24.62 5.62
N ARG A 2 1.88 -24.54 5.11
CA ARG A 2 2.96 -25.41 5.57
C ARG A 2 3.28 -25.25 7.07
N MET A 3 3.24 -24.03 7.61
CA MET A 3 3.48 -23.83 9.06
C MET A 3 2.38 -24.43 9.95
N MET A 4 1.14 -24.47 9.46
CA MET A 4 0.04 -25.11 10.19
C MET A 4 0.08 -26.63 10.03
N GLU A 5 0.45 -27.12 8.85
CA GLU A 5 0.67 -28.56 8.57
C GLU A 5 1.86 -29.13 9.36
N GLU A 6 2.84 -28.29 9.69
CA GLU A 6 4.00 -28.61 10.53
C GLU A 6 3.74 -28.37 12.04
N ASP A 7 2.49 -28.11 12.47
CA ASP A 7 2.10 -27.83 13.86
C ASP A 7 2.99 -26.75 14.56
N LYS A 8 3.39 -25.71 13.81
CA LYS A 8 4.19 -24.61 14.39
C LYS A 8 3.38 -23.80 15.40
N ASP A 9 4.10 -23.20 16.34
CA ASP A 9 3.50 -22.33 17.37
C ASP A 9 2.66 -21.21 16.73
N CYS A 10 1.46 -20.98 17.28
CA CYS A 10 0.53 -19.97 16.80
C CYS A 10 1.18 -18.58 16.70
N LYS A 11 2.09 -18.23 17.62
CA LYS A 11 2.83 -16.97 17.61
C LYS A 11 3.70 -16.84 16.37
N ASP A 12 4.35 -17.92 15.94
CA ASP A 12 5.20 -17.92 14.74
C ASP A 12 4.37 -17.75 13.47
N VAL A 13 3.23 -18.45 13.39
CA VAL A 13 2.28 -18.32 12.27
C VAL A 13 1.76 -16.89 12.17
N VAL A 14 1.30 -16.31 13.30
CA VAL A 14 0.80 -14.93 13.36
C VAL A 14 1.90 -13.92 13.03
N THR A 15 3.14 -14.16 13.48
CA THR A 15 4.29 -13.29 13.15
C THR A 15 4.56 -13.29 11.65
N GLN A 16 4.56 -14.46 11.01
CA GLN A 16 4.76 -14.57 9.58
C GLN A 16 3.63 -13.88 8.79
N LEU A 17 2.37 -14.10 9.17
CA LEU A 17 1.22 -13.44 8.53
C LEU A 17 1.28 -11.92 8.70
N SER A 18 1.72 -11.44 9.86
CA SER A 18 1.91 -10.00 10.12
C SER A 18 3.03 -9.42 9.26
N ALA A 19 4.10 -10.18 9.02
CA ALA A 19 5.16 -9.78 8.09
C ALA A 19 4.67 -9.71 6.65
N VAL A 20 3.84 -10.68 6.22
CA VAL A 20 3.20 -10.67 4.89
C VAL A 20 2.28 -9.46 4.74
N ARG A 21 1.39 -9.20 5.71
CA ARG A 21 0.54 -7.99 5.72
C ARG A 21 1.37 -6.71 5.57
N SER A 22 2.42 -6.58 6.38
CA SER A 22 3.31 -5.42 6.32
C SER A 22 3.99 -5.25 4.96
N ALA A 23 4.34 -6.34 4.28
CA ALA A 23 4.91 -6.30 2.94
C ALA A 23 3.87 -5.88 1.88
N VAL A 24 2.63 -6.37 2.01
CA VAL A 24 1.50 -5.95 1.17
C VAL A 24 1.22 -4.47 1.34
N ASP A 25 1.14 -3.96 2.58
CA ASP A 25 0.88 -2.55 2.85
C ASP A 25 1.94 -1.63 2.23
N ARG A 26 3.23 -2.02 2.29
CA ARG A 26 4.32 -1.29 1.62
C ARG A 26 4.18 -1.30 0.09
N THR A 27 3.76 -2.43 -0.47
CA THR A 27 3.56 -2.57 -1.92
C THR A 27 2.41 -1.68 -2.40
N ILE A 28 1.29 -1.67 -1.66
CA ILE A 28 0.17 -0.76 -1.93
C ILE A 28 0.65 0.69 -1.89
N ALA A 29 1.42 1.07 -0.87
CA ALA A 29 1.92 2.43 -0.75
C ALA A 29 2.79 2.85 -1.94
N GLN A 30 3.65 1.95 -2.41
CA GLN A 30 4.49 2.19 -3.58
C GLN A 30 3.68 2.35 -4.87
N ILE A 31 2.65 1.51 -5.07
CA ILE A 31 1.75 1.62 -6.23
C ILE A 31 1.02 2.97 -6.23
N VAL A 32 0.47 3.38 -5.08
CA VAL A 32 -0.23 4.67 -4.95
C VAL A 32 0.73 5.83 -5.19
N ALA A 33 1.96 5.77 -4.67
CA ALA A 33 2.96 6.82 -4.88
C ALA A 33 3.34 7.00 -6.36
N LEU A 34 3.60 5.89 -7.07
CA LEU A 34 3.91 5.91 -8.50
C LEU A 34 2.74 6.46 -9.34
N ASN A 35 1.51 6.07 -8.99
CA ASN A 35 0.33 6.60 -9.65
C ASN A 35 0.12 8.09 -9.39
N LEU A 36 0.34 8.54 -8.14
CA LEU A 36 0.25 9.96 -7.78
C LEU A 36 1.27 10.81 -8.54
N GLU A 37 2.52 10.36 -8.64
CA GLU A 37 3.57 11.04 -9.40
C GLU A 37 3.13 11.26 -10.86
N GLN A 38 2.65 10.21 -11.51
CA GLN A 38 2.15 10.27 -12.89
C GLN A 38 0.98 11.27 -13.03
N CYS A 39 -0.02 11.19 -12.15
CA CYS A 39 -1.17 12.09 -12.19
C CYS A 39 -0.77 13.56 -11.97
N ILE A 40 0.20 13.85 -11.12
CA ILE A 40 0.71 15.21 -10.89
C ILE A 40 1.39 15.74 -12.16
N VAL A 41 2.25 14.94 -12.79
CA VAL A 41 2.94 15.33 -14.02
C VAL A 41 1.94 15.64 -15.14
N GLU A 42 0.94 14.78 -15.33
CA GLU A 42 -0.10 14.97 -16.35
C GLU A 42 -0.91 16.24 -16.11
N ARG A 43 -1.35 16.49 -14.87
CA ARG A 43 -2.12 17.70 -14.53
C ARG A 43 -1.30 18.98 -14.63
N GLN A 44 -0.03 18.97 -14.24
CA GLN A 44 0.85 20.12 -14.43
C GLN A 44 1.01 20.46 -15.91
N GLN A 45 1.15 19.45 -16.78
CA GLN A 45 1.21 19.66 -18.23
C GLN A 45 -0.11 20.21 -18.80
N ALA A 46 -1.25 19.82 -18.22
CA ALA A 46 -2.57 20.32 -18.58
C ALA A 46 -2.91 21.70 -17.96
N GLY A 47 -2.07 22.24 -17.06
CA GLY A 47 -2.36 23.47 -16.32
C GLY A 47 -3.46 23.32 -15.26
N GLU A 48 -3.72 22.08 -14.81
CA GLU A 48 -4.76 21.73 -13.86
C GLU A 48 -4.25 21.70 -12.40
N GLU A 49 -5.17 21.87 -11.45
CA GLU A 49 -4.86 21.84 -10.02
C GLU A 49 -4.53 20.41 -9.54
N THR A 50 -3.42 20.27 -8.82
CA THR A 50 -2.89 18.98 -8.32
C THR A 50 -3.33 18.65 -6.89
N ALA A 51 -3.82 19.64 -6.13
CA ALA A 51 -4.14 19.48 -4.70
C ALA A 51 -5.15 18.34 -4.43
N LYS A 52 -6.20 18.25 -5.24
CA LYS A 52 -7.22 17.18 -5.11
C LYS A 52 -6.65 15.78 -5.32
N VAL A 53 -5.71 15.61 -6.25
CA VAL A 53 -5.09 14.29 -6.53
C VAL A 53 -4.25 13.83 -5.35
N VAL A 54 -3.52 14.75 -4.72
CA VAL A 54 -2.73 14.46 -3.51
C VAL A 54 -3.65 14.01 -2.38
N GLU A 55 -4.77 14.69 -2.18
CA GLU A 55 -5.74 14.36 -1.14
C GLU A 55 -6.39 12.98 -1.34
N GLU A 56 -6.74 12.63 -2.59
CA GLU A 56 -7.25 11.30 -2.96
C GLU A 56 -6.21 10.19 -2.71
N ALA A 57 -4.95 10.41 -3.08
CA ALA A 57 -3.87 9.46 -2.84
C ALA A 57 -3.61 9.23 -1.33
N ILE A 58 -3.65 10.29 -0.52
CA ILE A 58 -3.57 10.18 0.94
C ILE A 58 -4.75 9.35 1.48
N ALA A 59 -5.98 9.60 1.01
CA ALA A 59 -7.15 8.85 1.44
C ALA A 59 -7.05 7.35 1.14
N LEU A 60 -6.48 6.98 -0.02
CA LEU A 60 -6.23 5.58 -0.37
C LEU A 60 -5.19 4.93 0.55
N LEU A 61 -4.09 5.64 0.86
CA LEU A 61 -3.05 5.16 1.79
C LEU A 61 -3.54 4.98 3.22
N VAL A 62 -4.45 5.84 3.68
CA VAL A 62 -5.05 5.73 5.02
C VAL A 62 -6.01 4.55 5.09
N LYS A 63 -6.79 4.28 4.02
CA LYS A 63 -7.72 3.15 3.97
C LYS A 63 -7.05 1.78 3.85
N SER A 64 -5.82 1.72 3.33
CA SER A 64 -5.08 0.46 3.18
C SER A 64 -4.41 -0.03 4.46
N ARG A 65 -4.53 0.71 5.58
CA ARG A 65 -3.92 0.37 6.88
C ARG A 65 -4.91 -0.30 7.82
#